data_AF-A0A973AXX3-F1
#
_entry.id   AF-A0A973AXX3-F1
#
_cell.length_a   1.000
_cell.length_b   1.000
_cell.length_c   1.000
_cell.angle_alpha   90.00
_cell.angle_beta   90.00
_cell.angle_gamma   90.00
#
_symmetry.space_group_name_H-M   'P 1'
#
loop_
_entity.id
_entity.type
_entity.pdbx_description
1 polymer ?
#
loop_
_entity_poly.entity_id
_entity_poly.type
_entity_poly.pdbx_seq_one_letter_code
_entity_poly.pdbx_strand_id
1 'polypeptide(L)' 'FKLSEASKDFTVADVTVTGGTLSNFAGTAASYTATFTPTAGLVGTGMIAIDAGVFTDALGNPNRAGSLAGGFTLVA' A
#
# COMPACT_ATOMS: atom_id res chain seq x y z
N PHE A 1 -5.45 -1.86 -2.61
CA PHE A 1 -5.05 -2.98 -1.74
C PHE A 1 -6.20 -3.93 -1.55
N LYS A 2 -5.96 -5.22 -1.73
CA LYS A 2 -6.91 -6.28 -1.42
C LYS A 2 -6.26 -7.18 -0.37
N LEU A 3 -6.75 -7.10 0.85
CA LEU A 3 -6.29 -7.95 1.94
C LEU A 3 -6.91 -9.34 1.80
N SER A 4 -6.23 -10.37 2.31
CA SER A 4 -6.80 -11.72 2.36
C SER A 4 -7.97 -11.80 3.36
N GLU A 5 -7.96 -10.94 4.37
CA GLU A 5 -8.94 -10.88 5.46
C GLU A 5 -9.17 -9.43 5.87
N ALA A 6 -10.25 -9.18 6.64
CA ALA A 6 -10.57 -7.86 7.12
C ALA A 6 -9.60 -7.41 8.22
N SER A 7 -9.02 -6.22 8.07
CA SER A 7 -8.21 -5.57 9.11
C SER A 7 -9.06 -4.59 9.94
N LYS A 8 -8.65 -4.36 11.19
CA LYS A 8 -9.23 -3.35 12.09
C LYS A 8 -8.49 -2.01 12.08
N ASP A 9 -7.23 -2.02 11.72
CA ASP A 9 -6.27 -0.95 11.95
C ASP A 9 -5.42 -0.63 10.71
N PHE A 10 -5.69 -1.24 9.55
CA PHE A 10 -5.00 -0.92 8.31
C PHE A 10 -5.33 0.50 7.84
N THR A 11 -4.29 1.33 7.79
CA THR A 11 -4.33 2.72 7.39
C THR A 11 -3.28 3.02 6.32
N VAL A 12 -3.30 4.24 5.79
CA VAL A 12 -2.26 4.71 4.86
C VAL A 12 -0.86 4.77 5.50
N ALA A 13 -0.77 4.88 6.82
CA ALA A 13 0.51 4.90 7.54
C ALA A 13 1.26 3.56 7.46
N ASP A 14 0.53 2.48 7.20
CA ASP A 14 1.07 1.12 7.07
C ASP A 14 1.60 0.81 5.66
N VAL A 15 1.49 1.79 4.76
CA VAL A 15 1.89 1.67 3.36
C VAL A 15 3.17 2.47 3.10
N THR A 16 4.21 1.76 2.70
CA THR A 16 5.48 2.34 2.29
C THR A 16 5.44 2.65 0.79
N VAL A 17 5.80 3.88 0.43
CA VAL A 17 5.73 4.38 -0.96
C VAL A 17 7.06 5.03 -1.35
N THR A 18 7.57 4.70 -2.53
CA THR A 18 8.75 5.35 -3.12
C THR A 18 8.44 5.81 -4.54
N GLY A 19 9.10 6.90 -4.97
CA GLY A 19 8.89 7.49 -6.29
C GLY A 19 7.55 8.20 -6.47
N GLY A 20 6.84 8.51 -5.37
CA GLY A 20 5.59 9.23 -5.42
C GLY A 20 4.93 9.35 -4.06
N THR A 21 3.68 9.78 -4.06
CA THR A 21 2.84 9.92 -2.88
C THR A 21 1.51 9.21 -3.08
N LEU A 22 0.95 8.67 -2.01
CA LEU A 22 -0.43 8.18 -2.00
C LEU A 22 -1.38 9.27 -1.49
N SER A 23 -2.52 9.40 -2.16
CA SER A 23 -3.64 10.26 -1.76
C SER A 23 -4.96 9.51 -1.89
N ASN A 24 -6.05 10.08 -1.39
CA ASN A 24 -7.39 9.51 -1.49
C ASN A 24 -7.47 8.05 -1.00
N PHE A 25 -6.72 7.73 0.06
CA PHE A 25 -6.75 6.40 0.66
C PHE A 25 -8.11 6.19 1.35
N ALA A 26 -8.88 5.24 0.85
CA ALA A 26 -10.22 4.95 1.34
C ALA A 26 -10.51 3.46 1.20
N GLY A 27 -11.36 2.93 2.06
CA GLY A 27 -11.69 1.51 2.06
C GLY A 27 -12.06 1.02 3.44
N THR A 28 -12.60 -0.18 3.49
CA THR A 28 -12.99 -0.82 4.74
C THR A 28 -12.80 -2.33 4.65
N ALA A 29 -12.67 -2.97 5.81
CA ALA A 29 -12.49 -4.40 5.96
C ALA A 29 -11.27 -4.91 5.18
N ALA A 30 -11.47 -5.44 3.96
CA ALA A 30 -10.43 -6.06 3.16
C ALA A 30 -10.13 -5.33 1.83
N SER A 31 -10.89 -4.28 1.50
CA SER A 31 -10.81 -3.60 0.20
C SER A 31 -10.50 -2.13 0.38
N TYR A 32 -9.33 -1.71 -0.08
CA TYR A 32 -8.85 -0.33 -0.02
C TYR A 32 -8.39 0.16 -1.37
N THR A 33 -8.66 1.41 -1.68
CA THR A 33 -8.20 2.13 -2.86
C THR A 33 -7.37 3.33 -2.42
N ALA A 34 -6.41 3.70 -3.26
CA ALA A 34 -5.62 4.91 -3.08
C ALA A 34 -5.13 5.36 -4.46
N THR A 35 -4.92 6.66 -4.61
CA THR A 35 -4.36 7.27 -5.81
C THR A 35 -2.86 7.46 -5.61
N PHE A 36 -2.06 6.80 -6.44
CA PHE A 36 -0.63 7.04 -6.50
C PHE A 36 -0.33 8.17 -7.46
N THR A 37 0.34 9.21 -6.96
CA THR A 37 0.86 10.32 -7.74
C THR A 37 2.38 10.20 -7.78
N PRO A 38 2.97 9.86 -8.94
CA PRO A 38 4.41 9.81 -9.09
C PRO A 38 5.06 11.17 -8.81
N THR A 39 6.27 11.16 -8.25
CA THR A 39 7.06 12.39 -8.12
C THR A 39 7.39 12.93 -9.52
N ALA A 40 7.15 14.21 -9.75
CA ALA A 40 7.45 14.83 -11.04
C ALA A 40 8.93 14.64 -11.41
N GLY A 41 9.20 14.16 -12.62
CA GLY A 41 10.56 13.88 -13.08
C GLY A 41 11.19 12.61 -12.48
N LEU A 42 10.40 11.71 -11.86
CA LEU A 42 10.89 10.39 -11.48
C LEU A 42 11.42 9.67 -12.72
N VAL A 43 12.72 9.35 -12.71
CA VAL A 43 13.35 8.45 -13.68
C VAL A 43 13.59 7.13 -12.97
N GLY A 44 12.84 6.09 -13.35
CA GLY A 44 12.96 4.74 -12.78
C GLY A 44 11.63 4.16 -12.28
N THR A 45 11.70 3.43 -11.18
CA THR A 45 10.58 2.60 -10.68
C THR A 45 10.01 3.18 -9.39
N GLY A 46 8.69 3.39 -9.38
CA GLY A 46 7.95 3.65 -8.14
C GLY A 46 7.57 2.34 -7.44
N MET A 47 7.59 2.33 -6.11
CA MET A 47 7.23 1.15 -5.31
C MET A 47 6.11 1.48 -4.34
N ILE A 48 5.21 0.51 -4.14
CA ILE A 48 4.22 0.52 -3.07
C ILE A 48 4.32 -0.84 -2.35
N ALA A 49 4.57 -0.79 -1.05
CA ALA A 49 4.81 -1.96 -0.21
C ALA A 49 4.04 -1.85 1.10
N ILE A 50 3.79 -3.01 1.69
CA ILE A 50 3.24 -3.19 3.03
C ILE A 50 4.18 -4.18 3.73
N ASP A 51 4.81 -3.75 4.81
CA ASP A 51 5.71 -4.59 5.59
C ASP A 51 4.92 -5.62 6.43
N ALA A 52 5.60 -6.61 7.00
CA ALA A 52 4.93 -7.58 7.88
C ALA A 52 4.67 -6.96 9.26
N GLY A 53 3.51 -7.26 9.85
CA GLY A 53 3.16 -6.85 11.20
C GLY A 53 2.85 -5.36 11.39
N VAL A 54 2.54 -4.64 10.31
CA VAL A 54 2.14 -3.23 10.36
C VAL A 54 0.64 -3.06 10.67
N PHE A 55 -0.18 -4.07 10.40
CA PHE A 55 -1.60 -4.08 10.80
C PHE A 55 -2.04 -5.48 11.24
N THR A 56 -3.20 -5.56 11.90
CA THR A 56 -3.79 -6.79 12.43
C THR A 56 -5.21 -7.05 11.93
N ASP A 57 -5.60 -8.33 11.99
CA ASP A 57 -6.98 -8.76 11.73
C ASP A 57 -7.89 -8.56 12.97
N ALA A 58 -9.14 -9.01 12.86
CA ALA A 58 -10.10 -8.90 13.96
C ALA A 58 -9.72 -9.69 15.24
N LEU A 59 -8.89 -10.72 15.10
CA LEU A 59 -8.41 -11.61 16.16
C LEU A 59 -7.03 -11.20 16.68
N GLY A 60 -6.42 -10.14 16.12
CA GLY A 60 -5.10 -9.65 16.51
C GLY A 60 -3.95 -10.36 15.80
N ASN A 61 -4.20 -11.14 14.75
CA ASN A 61 -3.13 -11.76 13.98
C ASN A 61 -2.47 -10.70 13.08
N PRO A 62 -1.13 -10.60 13.07
CA PRO A 62 -0.41 -9.63 12.25
C PRO A 62 -0.45 -10.00 10.76
N ASN A 63 -0.44 -8.98 9.90
CA ASN A 63 -0.36 -9.17 8.47
C ASN A 63 1.00 -9.73 8.04
N ARG A 64 1.01 -10.45 6.92
CA ARG A 64 2.24 -10.80 6.20
C ARG A 64 2.63 -9.67 5.26
N ALA A 65 3.93 -9.53 5.00
CA ALA A 65 4.44 -8.56 4.02
C ALA A 65 3.81 -8.80 2.65
N GLY A 66 3.46 -7.71 1.97
CA GLY A 66 2.89 -7.73 0.63
C GLY A 66 3.36 -6.51 -0.15
N SER A 67 3.92 -6.73 -1.34
CA SER A 67 4.26 -5.67 -2.27
C SER A 67 3.44 -5.82 -3.54
N LEU A 68 3.12 -4.71 -4.22
CA LEU A 68 2.68 -4.78 -5.61
C LEU A 68 3.84 -5.37 -6.43
N ALA A 69 3.70 -6.63 -6.83
CA ALA A 69 4.71 -7.34 -7.59
C ALA A 69 4.85 -6.68 -8.96
N GLY A 70 6.00 -6.05 -9.20
CA GLY A 70 6.30 -5.30 -10.42
C GLY A 70 6.08 -3.80 -10.22
N GLY A 71 6.98 -3.17 -9.45
CA GLY A 71 7.01 -1.71 -9.30
C GLY A 71 6.75 -1.02 -10.64
N PHE A 72 5.96 0.04 -10.60
CA PHE A 72 5.50 0.69 -11.83
C PHE A 72 6.69 1.44 -12.42
N THR A 73 7.13 1.06 -13.61
CA THR A 73 8.09 1.85 -14.38
C THR A 73 7.31 2.96 -15.07
N LEU A 74 7.56 4.19 -14.65
CA LEU A 74 7.04 5.36 -15.35
C LEU A 74 8.06 5.77 -16.41
N VAL A 75 7.62 5.81 -17.66
CA VAL A 75 8.37 6.43 -18.75
C VAL A 75 7.83 7.86 -18.86
N ALA A 76 8.72 8.84 -18.74
CA ALA A 76 8.40 10.25 -18.91
C ALA A 76 7.98 10.57 -20.35
#